data_AF-A0A382UUY9-F1
#
_entry.id   AF-A0A382UUY9-F1
#
_cell.length_a   1.000
_cell.length_b   1.000
_cell.length_c   1.000
_cell.angle_alpha   90.00
_cell.angle_beta   90.00
_cell.angle_gamma   90.00
#
_symmetry.space_group_name_H-M   'P 1'
#
loop_
_entity.id
_entity.type
_entity.pdbx_description
1 polymer ?
#
loop_
_entity_poly.entity_id
_entity_poly.type
_entity_poly.pdbx_seq_one_letter_code
_entity_poly.pdbx_strand_id
1 'polypeptide(L)'
;RGTYNIFESARINKVPKVVFASTNHVTGFYEKESVISSPDLLVRPDSMYGVSKAYGEAMGRYYFDQYGIACYCIRIANFPNTDEVNSEYEPGMNRWLSSRDMAELPACCLQDPVAQFAIIYGASLGGESKWDLSSGTRLVGWEPRDRGAPSG
;
A
#
# COMPACT_ATOMS: atom_id res chain seq x y z
N ARG A 1 -14.43 10.00 -10.59
CA ARG A 1 -13.69 11.00 -11.41
C ARG A 1 -12.39 11.49 -10.75
N GLY A 2 -12.24 11.45 -9.41
CA GLY A 2 -11.01 11.91 -8.73
C GLY A 2 -9.72 11.23 -9.24
N THR A 3 -9.63 9.89 -9.15
CA THR A 3 -8.41 9.16 -9.52
C THR A 3 -8.04 9.32 -11.01
N TYR A 4 -9.02 9.31 -11.90
CA TYR A 4 -8.81 9.61 -13.32
C TYR A 4 -8.15 10.98 -13.53
N ASN A 5 -8.67 12.03 -12.88
CA ASN A 5 -8.13 13.37 -13.03
C ASN A 5 -6.67 13.47 -12.56
N ILE A 6 -6.27 12.72 -11.53
CA ILE A 6 -4.89 12.69 -11.04
C ILE A 6 -3.95 12.12 -12.10
N PHE A 7 -4.25 10.92 -12.61
CA PHE A 7 -3.40 10.26 -13.61
C PHE A 7 -3.38 11.02 -14.94
N GLU A 8 -4.53 11.54 -15.36
CA GLU A 8 -4.61 12.31 -16.60
C GLU A 8 -3.86 13.65 -16.48
N SER A 9 -3.96 14.32 -15.34
CA SER A 9 -3.15 15.52 -15.06
C SER A 9 -1.66 15.20 -15.03
N ALA A 10 -1.26 14.08 -14.42
CA ALA A 10 0.12 13.62 -14.41
C ALA A 10 0.64 13.41 -15.85
N ARG A 11 -0.16 12.77 -16.71
CA ARG A 11 0.15 12.57 -18.13
C ARG A 11 0.33 13.90 -18.87
N ILE A 12 -0.64 14.82 -18.75
CA ILE A 12 -0.61 16.13 -19.43
C ILE A 12 0.59 16.96 -19.00
N ASN A 13 0.93 16.94 -17.71
CA ASN A 13 2.02 17.73 -17.13
C ASN A 13 3.37 17.00 -17.11
N LYS A 14 3.47 15.81 -17.73
CA LYS A 14 4.69 15.01 -17.81
C LYS A 14 5.28 14.67 -16.43
N VAL A 15 4.42 14.47 -15.44
CA VAL A 15 4.82 13.97 -14.12
C VAL A 15 5.23 12.50 -14.28
N PRO A 16 6.48 12.13 -13.96
CA PRO A 16 7.01 10.81 -14.30
C PRO A 16 6.58 9.71 -13.33
N LYS A 17 6.10 10.07 -12.13
CA LYS A 17 5.86 9.14 -11.03
C LYS A 17 4.66 9.56 -10.18
N VAL A 18 3.83 8.59 -9.82
CA VAL A 18 2.68 8.77 -8.91
C VAL A 18 2.76 7.76 -7.77
N VAL A 19 2.77 8.23 -6.53
CA VAL A 19 2.54 7.39 -5.35
C VAL A 19 1.06 7.49 -4.99
N PHE A 20 0.34 6.37 -5.14
CA PHE A 20 -1.09 6.30 -4.90
C PHE A 20 -1.37 5.65 -3.54
N ALA A 21 -2.06 6.39 -2.67
CA ALA A 21 -2.55 5.87 -1.40
C ALA A 21 -3.72 4.90 -1.65
N SER A 22 -3.41 3.61 -1.75
CA SER A 22 -4.37 2.51 -1.77
C SER A 22 -4.70 2.07 -0.33
N THR A 23 -5.23 0.85 -0.17
CA THR A 23 -5.63 0.30 1.13
C THR A 23 -5.53 -1.22 1.15
N ASN A 24 -5.23 -1.79 2.31
CA ASN A 24 -5.36 -3.24 2.55
C ASN A 24 -6.77 -3.79 2.27
N HIS A 25 -7.82 -2.95 2.36
CA HIS A 25 -9.20 -3.31 2.03
C HIS A 25 -9.42 -3.74 0.56
N VAL A 26 -8.45 -3.50 -0.35
CA VAL A 26 -8.47 -4.06 -1.72
C VAL A 26 -8.44 -5.59 -1.71
N THR A 27 -7.83 -6.19 -0.68
CA THR A 27 -7.73 -7.65 -0.47
C THR A 27 -8.34 -8.07 0.87
N GLY A 28 -9.23 -7.27 1.45
CA GLY A 28 -9.68 -7.44 2.84
C GLY A 28 -10.40 -8.77 3.14
N PHE A 29 -11.01 -9.42 2.15
CA PHE A 29 -11.64 -10.73 2.38
C PHE A 29 -10.63 -11.86 2.62
N TYR A 30 -9.38 -11.73 2.18
CA TYR A 30 -8.34 -12.73 2.50
C TYR A 30 -8.00 -12.75 3.99
N GLU A 31 -7.92 -11.57 4.64
CA GLU A 31 -7.69 -11.49 6.09
C GLU A 31 -8.82 -12.17 6.87
N LYS A 32 -10.07 -12.05 6.41
CA LYS A 32 -11.23 -12.74 7.02
C LYS A 32 -11.17 -14.26 6.91
N GLU A 33 -10.38 -14.79 5.97
CA GLU A 33 -10.12 -16.21 5.78
C GLU A 33 -8.74 -16.62 6.29
N SER A 34 -8.06 -15.74 7.04
CA SER A 34 -6.70 -15.97 7.56
C SER A 34 -5.67 -16.31 6.48
N VAL A 35 -5.86 -15.76 5.28
CA VAL A 35 -4.90 -15.88 4.18
C VAL A 35 -3.98 -14.65 4.19
N ILE A 36 -2.67 -14.89 4.25
CA ILE A 36 -1.65 -13.84 4.10
C ILE A 36 -1.78 -13.28 2.69
N SER A 37 -2.13 -12.00 2.58
CA SER A 37 -2.28 -11.36 1.28
C SER A 37 -0.93 -10.91 0.74
N SER A 38 -0.64 -11.28 -0.49
CA SER A 38 0.51 -10.79 -1.24
C SER A 38 0.06 -9.89 -2.40
N PRO A 39 0.94 -9.02 -2.94
CA PRO A 39 0.60 -8.11 -4.04
C PRO A 39 0.05 -8.80 -5.31
N ASP A 40 0.40 -10.07 -5.53
CA ASP A 40 0.01 -10.89 -6.68
C ASP A 40 -1.36 -11.59 -6.53
N LEU A 41 -1.95 -11.60 -5.33
CA LEU A 41 -3.30 -12.13 -5.15
C LEU A 41 -4.34 -11.28 -5.90
N LEU A 42 -5.41 -11.95 -6.32
CA LEU A 42 -6.54 -11.31 -6.98
C LEU A 42 -7.18 -10.25 -6.08
N VAL A 43 -7.73 -9.21 -6.70
CA VAL A 43 -8.50 -8.18 -5.99
C VAL A 43 -9.74 -8.83 -5.35
N ARG A 44 -9.87 -8.71 -4.03
CA ARG A 44 -10.97 -9.30 -3.24
C ARG A 44 -11.41 -8.36 -2.11
N PRO A 45 -12.07 -7.24 -2.46
CA PRO A 45 -12.28 -6.14 -1.54
C PRO A 45 -13.41 -6.42 -0.55
N ASP A 46 -13.24 -5.99 0.70
CA ASP A 46 -14.21 -6.20 1.77
C ASP A 46 -15.22 -5.05 1.96
N SER A 47 -15.11 -4.00 1.13
CA SER A 47 -15.91 -2.78 1.20
C SER A 47 -15.94 -2.04 -0.14
N MET A 48 -16.94 -1.18 -0.33
CA MET A 48 -16.99 -0.28 -1.50
C MET A 48 -15.82 0.72 -1.55
N TYR A 49 -15.25 1.04 -0.39
CA TYR A 49 -14.01 1.80 -0.30
C TYR A 49 -12.85 1.03 -0.93
N GLY A 50 -12.68 -0.25 -0.59
CA GLY A 50 -11.70 -1.14 -1.22
C GLY A 50 -11.90 -1.26 -2.74
N VAL A 51 -13.14 -1.39 -3.21
CA VAL A 51 -13.46 -1.39 -4.66
C VAL A 51 -12.99 -0.11 -5.35
N SER A 52 -13.24 1.05 -4.74
CA SER A 52 -12.80 2.35 -5.26
C SER A 52 -11.28 2.46 -5.36
N LYS A 53 -10.55 1.93 -4.38
CA LYS A 53 -9.09 1.90 -4.40
C LYS A 53 -8.53 0.90 -5.41
N ALA A 54 -9.16 -0.25 -5.58
CA ALA A 54 -8.82 -1.22 -6.63
C ALA A 54 -8.97 -0.62 -8.04
N TYR A 55 -10.01 0.16 -8.29
CA TYR A 55 -10.14 0.95 -9.52
C TYR A 55 -8.93 1.89 -9.71
N GLY A 56 -8.46 2.53 -8.63
CA GLY A 56 -7.25 3.36 -8.68
C GLY A 56 -5.97 2.59 -8.99
N GLU A 57 -5.80 1.39 -8.44
CA GLU A 57 -4.66 0.51 -8.77
C GLU A 57 -4.68 0.11 -10.25
N ALA A 58 -5.85 -0.27 -10.78
CA ALA A 58 -6.01 -0.61 -12.19
C ALA A 58 -5.72 0.59 -13.10
N MET A 59 -6.11 1.80 -12.69
CA MET A 59 -5.77 3.03 -13.40
C MET A 59 -4.25 3.27 -13.40
N GLY A 60 -3.58 3.12 -12.26
CA GLY A 60 -2.13 3.24 -12.19
C GLY A 60 -1.41 2.24 -13.10
N ARG A 61 -1.89 0.99 -13.13
CA ARG A 61 -1.37 -0.04 -14.02
C ARG A 61 -1.53 0.35 -15.50
N TYR A 62 -2.72 0.80 -15.88
CA TYR A 62 -2.99 1.25 -17.24
C TYR A 62 -2.10 2.42 -17.66
N TYR A 63 -1.95 3.44 -16.82
CA TYR A 63 -1.12 4.61 -17.14
C TYR A 63 0.37 4.30 -17.20
N PHE A 64 0.84 3.32 -16.42
CA PHE A 64 2.20 2.78 -16.58
C PHE A 64 2.37 2.07 -17.91
N ASP A 65 1.52 1.09 -18.23
CA ASP A 65 1.65 0.28 -19.45
C ASP A 65 1.48 1.11 -20.73
N GLN A 66 0.59 2.11 -20.73
CA GLN A 66 0.30 2.91 -21.92
C GLN A 66 1.19 4.15 -22.06
N TYR A 67 1.59 4.79 -20.96
CA TYR A 67 2.25 6.09 -20.99
C TYR A 67 3.59 6.13 -20.24
N GLY A 68 4.01 5.02 -19.63
CA GLY A 68 5.27 4.93 -18.89
C GLY A 68 5.30 5.70 -17.57
N ILE A 69 4.14 6.13 -17.03
CA ILE A 69 4.07 6.83 -15.75
C ILE A 69 4.27 5.80 -14.63
N ALA A 70 5.41 5.84 -13.96
CA ALA A 70 5.69 4.94 -12.84
C ALA A 70 4.63 5.12 -11.74
N CYS A 71 4.13 4.02 -11.18
CA CYS A 71 3.06 4.08 -10.19
C CYS A 71 3.28 3.09 -9.05
N TYR A 72 3.27 3.63 -7.83
CA TYR A 72 3.45 2.85 -6.60
C TYR A 72 2.15 2.92 -5.79
N CYS A 73 1.41 1.82 -5.77
CA CYS A 73 0.16 1.69 -5.05
C CYS A 73 0.46 1.13 -3.65
N ILE A 74 0.40 2.00 -2.64
CA ILE A 74 0.64 1.62 -1.26
C ILE A 74 -0.70 1.19 -0.65
N ARG A 75 -0.88 -0.11 -0.41
CA ARG A 75 -2.01 -0.66 0.33
C ARG A 75 -1.81 -0.40 1.82
N ILE A 76 -2.14 0.81 2.25
CA ILE A 76 -2.02 1.24 3.65
C ILE A 76 -2.95 0.37 4.50
N ALA A 77 -2.42 -0.19 5.58
CA ALA A 77 -3.19 -0.88 6.60
C ALA A 77 -3.95 0.13 7.47
N ASN A 78 -3.53 0.34 8.72
CA ASN A 78 -4.11 1.34 9.61
C ASN A 78 -3.06 2.38 9.99
N PHE A 79 -3.30 3.64 9.62
CA PHE A 79 -2.50 4.80 10.00
C PHE A 79 -3.34 5.68 10.94
N PRO A 80 -3.30 5.42 12.27
CA PRO A 80 -4.06 6.20 13.23
C PRO A 80 -3.50 7.62 13.36
N ASN A 81 -4.34 8.57 13.74
CA ASN A 81 -3.94 9.97 14.00
C ASN A 81 -3.26 10.14 15.38
N THR A 82 -2.55 9.12 15.85
CA THR A 82 -1.86 9.06 17.13
C THR A 82 -0.52 8.34 16.96
N ASP A 83 0.53 8.86 17.60
CA ASP A 83 1.84 8.20 17.65
C ASP A 83 1.90 7.14 18.77
N GLU A 84 0.80 6.95 19.52
CA GLU A 84 0.68 5.87 20.49
C GLU A 84 0.79 4.53 19.77
N VAL A 85 1.81 3.75 20.14
CA VAL A 85 1.99 2.38 19.66
C VAL A 85 0.71 1.64 20.02
N ASN A 86 0.03 1.07 19.04
CA ASN A 86 -1.18 0.26 19.24
C ASN A 86 -0.84 -1.11 19.85
N SER A 87 0.05 -1.14 20.84
CA SER A 87 0.43 -2.32 21.62
C SER A 87 -0.70 -2.86 22.48
N GLU A 88 -1.77 -2.08 22.70
CA GLU A 88 -2.96 -2.48 23.46
C GLU A 88 -4.02 -3.24 22.63
N TYR A 89 -3.83 -3.38 21.31
CA TYR A 89 -4.74 -4.20 20.50
C TYR A 89 -4.61 -5.67 20.87
N GLU A 90 -5.72 -6.39 20.87
CA GLU A 90 -5.71 -7.85 21.04
C GLU A 90 -4.71 -8.49 20.05
N PRO A 91 -3.91 -9.48 20.48
CA PRO A 91 -3.02 -10.21 19.60
C PRO A 91 -3.74 -10.66 18.32
N GLY A 92 -3.10 -10.43 17.17
CA GLY A 92 -3.70 -10.72 15.86
C GLY A 92 -4.62 -9.62 15.30
N MET A 93 -4.94 -8.58 16.06
CA MET A 93 -5.67 -7.40 15.56
C MET A 93 -4.75 -6.26 15.08
N ASN A 94 -3.43 -6.41 15.21
CA ASN A 94 -2.49 -5.40 14.75
C ASN A 94 -2.65 -5.13 13.24
N ARG A 95 -2.80 -3.85 12.89
CA ARG A 95 -2.82 -3.32 11.53
C ARG A 95 -1.96 -2.05 11.41
N TRP A 96 -1.14 -1.77 12.42
CA TRP A 96 -0.52 -0.48 12.63
C TRP A 96 0.56 -0.16 11.60
N LEU A 97 0.59 1.09 11.17
CA LEU A 97 1.65 1.72 10.42
C LEU A 97 2.05 2.98 11.18
N SER A 98 3.31 3.10 11.60
CA SER A 98 3.80 4.27 12.32
C SER A 98 3.94 5.48 11.40
N SER A 99 3.99 6.69 11.98
CA SER A 99 4.27 7.93 11.27
C SER A 99 5.62 7.92 10.54
N ARG A 100 6.63 7.28 11.14
CA ARG A 100 7.96 7.12 10.52
C ARG A 100 7.89 6.22 9.29
N ASP A 101 7.32 5.03 9.46
CA ASP A 101 7.23 4.03 8.38
C ASP A 101 6.32 4.54 7.24
N MET A 102 5.25 5.28 7.58
CA MET A 102 4.36 5.94 6.61
C MET A 102 5.06 7.07 5.84
N ALA A 103 6.02 7.77 6.44
CA ALA A 103 6.80 8.81 5.76
C ALA A 103 7.92 8.21 4.90
N GLU A 104 8.62 7.18 5.41
CA GLU A 104 9.73 6.53 4.73
C GLU A 104 9.28 5.79 3.46
N LEU A 105 8.17 5.04 3.49
CA LEU A 105 7.75 4.23 2.34
C LEU A 105 7.47 5.07 1.06
N PRO A 106 6.65 6.14 1.09
CA PRO A 106 6.50 7.02 -0.07
C PRO A 106 7.82 7.67 -0.52
N ALA A 107 8.72 8.01 0.41
CA ALA A 107 10.02 8.57 0.07
C ALA A 107 10.88 7.55 -0.70
N CYS A 108 10.92 6.30 -0.27
CA CYS A 108 11.56 5.19 -1.00
C CYS A 108 10.96 5.02 -2.40
N CYS A 109 9.63 5.00 -2.53
CA CYS A 109 8.95 4.93 -3.83
C CYS A 109 9.35 6.11 -4.75
N LEU A 110 9.42 7.34 -4.21
CA LEU A 110 9.83 8.52 -4.97
C LEU A 110 11.29 8.46 -5.41
N GLN A 111 12.17 7.89 -4.59
CA GLN A 111 13.61 7.76 -4.86
C GLN A 111 13.97 6.55 -5.73
N ASP A 112 13.06 5.60 -5.95
CA ASP A 112 13.31 4.43 -6.79
C ASP A 112 13.80 4.85 -8.19
N PRO A 113 15.02 4.45 -8.60
CA PRO A 113 15.57 4.79 -9.92
C PRO A 113 14.86 4.06 -11.07
N VAL A 114 14.12 2.99 -10.78
CA VAL A 114 13.39 2.20 -11.79
C VAL A 114 12.00 2.79 -12.00
N ALA A 115 11.62 3.02 -13.25
CA ALA A 115 10.23 3.31 -13.60
C ALA A 115 9.44 2.00 -13.67
N GLN A 116 8.57 1.76 -12.68
CA GLN A 116 7.78 0.53 -12.59
C GLN A 116 6.35 0.79 -12.07
N PHE A 117 5.50 -0.22 -12.27
CA PHE A 117 4.24 -0.37 -11.54
C PHE A 117 4.45 -1.34 -10.38
N ALA A 118 4.10 -0.92 -9.16
CA ALA A 118 4.26 -1.71 -7.96
C ALA A 118 3.05 -1.61 -7.03
N ILE A 119 2.71 -2.71 -6.37
CA ILE A 119 1.76 -2.76 -5.25
C ILE A 119 2.58 -3.17 -4.01
N ILE A 120 2.46 -2.39 -2.94
CA ILE A 120 3.22 -2.60 -1.69
C ILE A 120 2.26 -2.47 -0.51
N TYR A 121 2.30 -3.39 0.44
CA TYR A 121 1.58 -3.23 1.70
C TYR A 121 2.30 -2.25 2.62
N GLY A 122 1.58 -1.23 3.09
CA GLY A 122 2.08 -0.27 4.07
C GLY A 122 1.61 -0.66 5.47
N ALA A 123 2.43 -1.44 6.17
CA ALA A 123 2.26 -1.76 7.59
C ALA A 123 3.63 -1.83 8.27
N SER A 124 3.68 -1.41 9.53
CA SER A 124 4.87 -1.61 10.38
C SER A 124 5.03 -3.09 10.74
N LEU A 125 6.15 -3.44 11.36
CA LEU A 125 6.41 -4.82 11.80
C LEU A 125 5.30 -5.29 12.75
N GLY A 126 5.01 -6.59 12.70
CA GLY A 126 3.86 -7.20 13.37
C GLY A 126 2.62 -7.33 12.47
N GLY A 127 2.66 -6.91 11.20
CA GLY A 127 1.59 -7.13 10.21
C GLY A 127 1.79 -8.36 9.30
N GLU A 128 2.90 -9.08 9.46
CA GLU A 128 3.37 -10.13 8.54
C GLU A 128 2.48 -11.39 8.55
N SER A 129 1.67 -11.58 9.60
CA SER A 129 0.66 -12.64 9.65
C SER A 129 -0.53 -12.39 8.71
N LYS A 130 -0.65 -11.17 8.14
CA LYS A 130 -1.76 -10.74 7.30
C LYS A 130 -1.32 -10.31 5.92
N TRP A 131 -0.12 -9.74 5.79
CA TRP A 131 0.38 -9.17 4.55
C TRP A 131 1.85 -9.52 4.32
N ASP A 132 2.17 -9.90 3.09
CA ASP A 132 3.56 -10.00 2.65
C ASP A 132 4.15 -8.60 2.46
N LEU A 133 5.08 -8.22 3.33
CA LEU A 133 5.77 -6.94 3.30
C LEU A 133 7.04 -6.97 2.42
N SER A 134 7.46 -8.14 1.94
CA SER A 134 8.74 -8.32 1.24
C SER A 134 8.85 -7.51 -0.04
N SER A 135 7.73 -7.15 -0.67
CA SER A 135 7.71 -6.30 -1.87
C SER A 135 8.29 -4.91 -1.61
N GLY A 136 8.11 -4.34 -0.41
CA GLY A 136 8.64 -3.02 -0.08
C GLY A 136 10.18 -3.00 -0.10
N THR A 137 10.80 -3.99 0.54
CA THR A 137 12.26 -4.15 0.53
C THR A 137 12.76 -4.49 -0.87
N ARG A 138 12.14 -5.46 -1.54
CA ARG A 138 12.58 -5.95 -2.84
C ARG A 138 12.48 -4.92 -3.96
N LEU A 139 11.42 -4.10 -3.96
CA LEU A 139 11.16 -3.16 -5.07
C LEU A 139 11.74 -1.78 -4.82
N VAL A 140 11.67 -1.27 -3.58
CA VAL A 140 12.02 0.12 -3.26
C VAL A 140 12.99 0.27 -2.09
N GLY A 141 13.53 -0.84 -1.56
CA GLY A 141 14.48 -0.82 -0.44
C GLY A 141 13.88 -0.35 0.89
N TRP A 142 12.56 -0.36 1.03
CA TRP A 142 11.90 0.02 2.28
C TRP A 142 11.88 -1.16 3.26
N GLU A 143 12.35 -0.91 4.47
CA GLU A 143 12.32 -1.86 5.59
C GLU A 143 11.62 -1.17 6.78
N PRO A 144 10.40 -1.60 7.17
CA PRO A 144 9.71 -1.01 8.31
C PRO A 144 10.53 -1.23 9.59
N ARG A 145 10.62 -0.19 10.43
CA ARG A 145 11.44 -0.23 11.65
C ARG A 145 10.63 -0.31 12.92
N ASP A 146 9.47 0.33 12.91
CA ASP A 146 8.59 0.32 14.08
C ASP A 146 7.79 -0.98 14.12
N ARG A 147 7.34 -1.38 15.30
CA ARG A 147 6.62 -2.63 15.54
C ARG A 147 5.36 -2.37 16.36
N GLY A 148 4.21 -2.82 15.84
CA GLY A 148 2.96 -2.81 16.58
C GLY A 148 2.81 -4.04 17.49
N ALA A 149 1.62 -4.25 18.05
CA ALA A 149 1.34 -5.45 18.86
C ALA A 149 1.68 -6.75 18.09
N PRO A 150 2.10 -7.81 18.79
CA PRO A 150 2.30 -9.12 18.17
C PRO A 150 1.03 -9.57 17.43
N SER A 151 1.23 -10.16 16.26
CA SER A 151 0.16 -10.76 15.46
C SER A 151 -0.36 -12.10 16.00
N GLY A 152 0.19 -12.57 17.12
CA GLY A 152 -0.10 -13.85 17.76
C GLY A 152 0.92 -14.15 18.85
#